data_AF-A0A963LUI4-F1
#
_entry.id   AF-A0A963LUI4-F1
#
_cell.length_a   1.000
_cell.length_b   1.000
_cell.length_c   1.000
_cell.angle_alpha   90.00
_cell.angle_beta   90.00
_cell.angle_gamma   90.00
#
_symmetry.space_group_name_H-M   'P 1'
#
loop_
_entity.id
_entity.type
_entity.pdbx_description
1 polymer ?
#
loop_
_entity_poly.entity_id
_entity_poly.type
_entity_poly.pdbx_seq_one_letter_code
_entity_poly.pdbx_strand_id
1 'polypeptide(L)'
;DGVFGIWYGKGPGVDRTSDVFKHANMAGTTPWGGVIAVAGDDHVSKSSTAAHQSDHIFKACGLPVFFPANVQEILDLGIHAFAMSRFSGVWAGMKTIQEIVESSATAMIDPERVQIVMPTDFEMPAGGVHIRWPDHALEQEARLFDTKWYAALAYIRANRLNYNAIEGPNDRFGIIASGKAYNDTRQALIDLGLDDATCRRIGIRLHKVGVVWPLEAQLTRDFATGLQEILVVEEKRQVIEY
;
A
#
# COMPACT_ATOMS: atom_id res chain seq x y z
N ASP A 1 19.50 2.42 -18.43
CA ASP A 1 19.32 3.31 -17.27
C ASP A 1 17.95 3.95 -17.31
N GLY A 2 17.18 3.86 -16.23
CA GLY A 2 15.86 4.47 -16.11
C GLY A 2 15.83 5.52 -15.00
N VAL A 3 14.93 6.49 -15.12
CA VAL A 3 14.76 7.57 -14.15
C VAL A 3 13.66 7.21 -13.16
N PHE A 4 13.94 7.38 -11.87
CA PHE A 4 12.97 7.24 -10.78
C PHE A 4 12.61 8.61 -10.22
N GLY A 5 11.31 8.80 -9.92
CA GLY A 5 10.79 10.05 -9.39
C GLY A 5 10.20 9.88 -8.00
N ILE A 6 10.45 10.84 -7.13
CA ILE A 6 9.74 10.97 -5.85
C ILE A 6 9.10 12.35 -5.82
N TRP A 7 7.79 12.35 -5.58
CA TRP A 7 7.07 13.55 -5.18
C TRP A 7 6.78 13.46 -3.68
N TYR A 8 6.91 14.56 -2.95
CA TYR A 8 6.56 14.63 -1.53
C TYR A 8 5.71 15.86 -1.24
N GLY A 9 4.70 15.69 -0.39
CA GLY A 9 3.93 16.81 0.16
C GLY A 9 3.17 16.41 1.42
N LYS A 10 2.82 17.40 2.24
CA LYS A 10 1.83 17.22 3.31
C LYS A 10 0.41 17.33 2.76
N GLY A 11 -0.58 16.97 3.57
CA GLY A 11 -2.00 16.91 3.19
C GLY A 11 -2.51 17.99 2.21
N PRO A 12 -2.42 19.29 2.53
CA PRO A 12 -2.87 20.35 1.61
C PRO A 12 -2.13 20.38 0.26
N GLY A 13 -0.86 19.96 0.24
CA GLY A 13 -0.08 19.81 -0.98
C GLY A 13 -0.57 18.63 -1.82
N VAL A 14 -0.97 17.53 -1.19
CA VAL A 14 -1.60 16.38 -1.86
C VAL A 14 -2.91 16.80 -2.52
N ASP A 15 -3.78 17.51 -1.78
CA ASP A 15 -5.07 17.98 -2.30
C ASP A 15 -4.91 18.84 -3.56
N ARG A 16 -3.97 19.80 -3.52
CA ARG A 16 -3.68 20.71 -4.64
C ARG A 16 -3.04 20.02 -5.84
N THR A 17 -2.41 18.87 -5.65
CA THR A 17 -1.67 18.14 -6.71
C THR A 17 -2.54 17.07 -7.39
N SER A 18 -3.80 16.92 -6.98
CA SER A 18 -4.72 15.91 -7.53
C SER A 18 -4.84 15.93 -9.07
N ASP A 19 -4.84 17.11 -9.70
CA ASP A 19 -4.83 17.25 -11.16
C ASP A 19 -3.57 16.60 -11.80
N VAL A 20 -2.39 16.94 -11.26
CA VAL A 20 -1.10 16.38 -11.70
C VAL A 20 -1.08 14.87 -11.51
N PHE A 21 -1.58 14.36 -10.38
CA PHE A 21 -1.63 12.92 -10.13
C PHE A 21 -2.51 12.19 -11.15
N LYS A 22 -3.69 12.74 -11.48
CA LYS A 22 -4.59 12.14 -12.47
C LYS A 22 -3.92 12.08 -13.85
N HIS A 23 -3.39 13.21 -14.32
CA HIS A 23 -2.70 13.27 -15.61
C HIS A 23 -1.50 12.32 -15.67
N ALA A 24 -0.66 12.32 -14.64
CA ALA A 24 0.53 11.50 -14.60
C ALA A 24 0.21 10.00 -14.53
N ASN A 25 -0.84 9.61 -13.82
CA ASN A 25 -1.23 8.21 -13.67
C ASN A 25 -1.94 7.67 -14.93
N MET A 26 -2.78 8.51 -15.58
CA MET A 26 -3.37 8.20 -16.89
C MET A 26 -2.27 7.95 -17.93
N ALA A 27 -1.32 8.88 -18.07
CA ALA A 27 -0.18 8.73 -18.97
C ALA A 27 0.70 7.52 -18.57
N GLY A 28 1.08 7.45 -17.30
CA GLY A 28 1.84 6.36 -16.70
C GLY A 28 3.35 6.60 -16.63
N THR A 29 4.07 5.58 -16.20
CA THR A 29 5.54 5.58 -16.10
C THR A 29 6.20 4.95 -17.33
N THR A 30 7.52 5.06 -17.43
CA THR A 30 8.32 4.37 -18.47
C THR A 30 8.59 2.92 -18.05
N PRO A 31 8.90 1.99 -18.99
CA PRO A 31 9.26 0.61 -18.64
C PRO A 31 10.58 0.52 -17.83
N TRP A 32 11.37 1.58 -17.82
CA TRP A 32 12.68 1.63 -17.16
C TRP A 32 12.62 2.33 -15.79
N GLY A 33 11.54 3.02 -15.47
CA GLY A 33 11.43 3.90 -14.31
C GLY A 33 10.23 3.59 -13.43
N GLY A 34 10.05 4.37 -12.37
CA GLY A 34 8.92 4.26 -11.47
C GLY A 34 8.78 5.56 -10.67
N VAL A 35 7.57 5.85 -10.19
CA VAL A 35 7.29 7.08 -9.44
C VAL A 35 6.50 6.78 -8.19
N ILE A 36 6.92 7.41 -7.08
CA ILE A 36 6.22 7.36 -5.80
C ILE A 36 5.83 8.78 -5.39
N ALA A 37 4.56 8.96 -5.02
CA ALA A 37 4.04 10.15 -4.36
C ALA A 37 3.90 9.87 -2.86
N VAL A 38 4.73 10.51 -2.04
CA VAL A 38 4.76 10.35 -0.58
C VAL A 38 3.94 11.47 0.07
N ALA A 39 2.93 11.08 0.84
CA ALA A 39 2.16 11.99 1.68
C ALA A 39 2.65 11.92 3.12
N GLY A 40 3.10 13.05 3.67
CA GLY A 40 3.36 13.21 5.10
C GLY A 40 2.11 13.65 5.84
N ASP A 41 1.29 12.69 6.26
CA ASP A 41 0.06 12.92 7.01
C ASP A 41 0.33 13.24 8.48
N ASP A 42 -0.58 14.03 9.04
CA ASP A 42 -0.59 14.45 10.43
C ASP A 42 -2.04 14.39 10.91
N HIS A 43 -2.41 13.28 11.55
CA HIS A 43 -3.81 13.00 11.90
C HIS A 43 -4.34 13.92 13.00
N VAL A 44 -3.42 14.50 13.79
CA VAL A 44 -3.70 15.38 14.93
C VAL A 44 -3.45 16.86 14.63
N SER A 45 -2.94 17.18 13.43
CA SER A 45 -2.58 18.55 13.01
C SER A 45 -1.53 19.21 13.92
N LYS A 46 -0.60 18.44 14.49
CA LYS A 46 0.41 18.96 15.43
C LYS A 46 1.41 19.91 14.76
N SER A 47 1.76 19.63 13.51
CA SER A 47 2.74 20.37 12.70
C SER A 47 2.20 20.77 11.33
N SER A 48 0.87 20.69 11.17
CA SER A 48 0.15 20.90 9.92
C SER A 48 -1.01 21.85 10.13
N THR A 49 -1.46 22.50 9.05
CA THR A 49 -2.59 23.44 9.10
C THR A 49 -3.96 22.74 9.16
N ALA A 50 -4.01 21.43 8.89
CA ALA A 50 -5.22 20.62 8.96
C ALA A 50 -4.88 19.19 9.38
N ALA A 51 -5.77 18.58 10.17
CA ALA A 51 -5.77 17.14 10.43
C ALA A 51 -6.16 16.42 9.14
N HIS A 52 -5.23 15.66 8.54
CA HIS A 52 -5.38 15.20 7.15
C HIS A 52 -5.13 13.71 6.99
N GLN A 53 -5.75 13.13 5.97
CA GLN A 53 -5.62 11.74 5.59
C GLN A 53 -5.60 11.65 4.05
N SER A 54 -4.43 11.42 3.47
CA SER A 54 -4.15 11.58 2.04
C SER A 54 -4.52 10.37 1.17
N ASP A 55 -4.65 9.19 1.76
CA ASP A 55 -4.98 7.93 1.07
C ASP A 55 -6.28 8.01 0.24
N HIS A 56 -7.28 8.77 0.67
CA HIS A 56 -8.51 9.00 -0.11
C HIS A 56 -8.27 9.79 -1.39
N ILE A 57 -7.36 10.77 -1.38
CA ILE A 57 -7.00 11.52 -2.58
C ILE A 57 -6.17 10.66 -3.52
N PHE A 58 -5.23 9.88 -2.99
CA PHE A 58 -4.49 8.92 -3.80
C PHE A 58 -5.41 7.88 -4.46
N LYS A 59 -6.37 7.32 -3.70
CA LYS A 59 -7.45 6.47 -4.22
C LYS A 59 -8.24 7.18 -5.33
N ALA A 60 -8.67 8.42 -5.11
CA ALA A 60 -9.41 9.20 -6.11
C ALA A 60 -8.60 9.53 -7.37
N CYS A 61 -7.26 9.55 -7.28
CA CYS A 61 -6.36 9.75 -8.41
C CYS A 61 -5.87 8.43 -9.04
N GLY A 62 -6.28 7.29 -8.48
CA GLY A 62 -5.95 5.97 -8.99
C GLY A 62 -4.56 5.46 -8.62
N LEU A 63 -3.91 6.03 -7.60
CA LEU A 63 -2.58 5.62 -7.14
C LEU A 63 -2.72 4.51 -6.09
N PRO A 64 -2.19 3.30 -6.30
CA PRO A 64 -2.12 2.30 -5.25
C PRO A 64 -1.37 2.83 -4.02
N VAL A 65 -1.91 2.64 -2.81
CA VAL A 65 -1.46 3.30 -1.59
C VAL A 65 -0.77 2.31 -0.65
N PHE A 66 0.54 2.50 -0.49
CA PHE A 66 1.34 1.83 0.53
C PHE A 66 1.19 2.54 1.87
N PHE A 67 1.09 1.78 2.96
CA PHE A 67 1.03 2.33 4.31
C PHE A 67 1.98 1.59 5.26
N PRO A 68 3.28 1.97 5.28
CA PRO A 68 4.29 1.36 6.14
C PRO A 68 3.98 1.55 7.64
N ALA A 69 4.26 0.53 8.44
CA ALA A 69 4.06 0.56 9.89
C ALA A 69 5.28 1.07 10.66
N ASN A 70 6.47 1.14 10.06
CA ASN A 70 7.70 1.56 10.74
C ASN A 70 8.73 2.11 9.74
N VAL A 71 9.86 2.63 10.25
CA VAL A 71 10.94 3.23 9.44
C VAL A 71 11.54 2.23 8.44
N GLN A 72 11.74 0.98 8.83
CA GLN A 72 12.27 -0.04 7.93
C GLN A 72 11.30 -0.31 6.77
N GLU A 73 10.01 -0.35 7.04
CA GLU A 73 8.99 -0.58 6.01
C GLU A 73 8.84 0.58 5.04
N ILE A 74 9.13 1.82 5.44
CA ILE A 74 9.20 2.94 4.49
C ILE A 74 10.23 2.63 3.40
N LEU A 75 11.39 2.07 3.78
CA LEU A 75 12.43 1.69 2.84
C LEU A 75 11.99 0.48 2.00
N ASP A 76 11.56 -0.60 2.65
CA ASP A 76 11.23 -1.86 1.99
C ASP A 76 10.04 -1.70 1.01
N LEU A 77 8.95 -1.11 1.50
CA LEU A 77 7.77 -0.84 0.68
C LEU A 77 8.04 0.25 -0.35
N GLY A 78 9.00 1.15 -0.13
CA GLY A 78 9.47 2.10 -1.13
C GLY A 78 10.08 1.40 -2.34
N ILE A 79 10.92 0.39 -2.11
CA ILE A 79 11.48 -0.43 -3.19
C ILE A 79 10.37 -1.20 -3.93
N HIS A 80 9.43 -1.80 -3.21
CA HIS A 80 8.27 -2.45 -3.85
C HIS A 80 7.39 -1.46 -4.62
N ALA A 81 7.17 -0.24 -4.11
CA ALA A 81 6.37 0.79 -4.77
C ALA A 81 6.98 1.23 -6.09
N PHE A 82 8.31 1.41 -6.15
CA PHE A 82 9.00 1.67 -7.41
C PHE A 82 8.89 0.52 -8.40
N ALA A 83 9.12 -0.71 -7.95
CA ALA A 83 9.07 -1.88 -8.82
C ALA A 83 7.64 -2.16 -9.32
N MET A 84 6.63 -2.00 -8.47
CA MET A 84 5.23 -2.08 -8.87
C MET A 84 4.88 -0.97 -9.87
N SER A 85 5.26 0.28 -9.58
CA SER A 85 5.04 1.43 -10.47
C SER A 85 5.66 1.21 -11.85
N ARG A 86 6.86 0.63 -11.89
CA ARG A 86 7.52 0.22 -13.13
C ARG A 86 6.73 -0.87 -13.85
N PHE A 87 6.28 -1.90 -13.14
CA PHE A 87 5.59 -3.04 -13.73
C PHE A 87 4.23 -2.66 -14.32
N SER A 88 3.40 -1.96 -13.55
CA SER A 88 2.01 -1.67 -13.91
C SER A 88 1.82 -0.36 -14.67
N GLY A 89 2.86 0.48 -14.76
CA GLY A 89 2.76 1.77 -15.42
C GLY A 89 1.99 2.83 -14.62
N VAL A 90 1.63 2.57 -13.36
CA VAL A 90 0.94 3.53 -12.47
C VAL A 90 1.94 4.32 -11.62
N TRP A 91 1.51 5.45 -11.08
CA TRP A 91 2.19 6.06 -9.94
C TRP A 91 1.77 5.34 -8.65
N ALA A 92 2.72 5.13 -7.74
CA ALA A 92 2.42 4.59 -6.42
C ALA A 92 2.25 5.74 -5.41
N GLY A 93 1.24 5.66 -4.55
CA GLY A 93 1.10 6.51 -3.38
C GLY A 93 1.73 5.85 -2.15
N MET A 94 2.36 6.63 -1.29
CA MET A 94 2.81 6.15 0.02
C MET A 94 2.33 7.12 1.08
N LYS A 95 1.47 6.65 1.98
CA LYS A 95 1.04 7.39 3.16
C LYS A 95 2.03 7.15 4.28
N THR A 96 2.62 8.22 4.80
CA THR A 96 3.40 8.17 6.03
C THR A 96 2.75 9.09 7.06
N ILE A 97 2.91 8.77 8.34
CA ILE A 97 2.35 9.57 9.43
C ILE A 97 3.46 10.08 10.33
N GLN A 98 3.22 11.22 10.97
CA GLN A 98 4.18 11.90 11.82
C GLN A 98 4.87 10.96 12.83
N GLU A 99 4.11 10.09 13.49
CA GLU A 99 4.59 9.16 14.52
C GLU A 99 5.66 8.19 14.02
N ILE A 100 5.61 7.83 12.73
CA ILE A 100 6.60 6.95 12.12
C ILE A 100 7.78 7.76 11.58
N VAL A 101 7.52 8.87 10.89
CA VAL A 101 8.55 9.63 10.16
C VAL A 101 9.42 10.46 11.11
N GLU A 102 8.89 10.93 12.23
CA GLU A 102 9.66 11.67 13.26
C GLU A 102 10.31 10.75 14.30
N SER A 103 10.21 9.42 14.12
CA SER A 103 10.86 8.45 15.00
C SER A 103 12.32 8.20 14.61
N SER A 104 13.12 7.77 15.59
CA SER A 104 14.49 7.29 15.35
C SER A 104 14.51 5.77 15.49
N ALA A 105 15.02 5.07 14.47
CA ALA A 105 15.14 3.63 14.47
C ALA A 105 16.45 3.19 13.80
N THR A 106 16.97 2.03 14.20
CA THR A 106 18.02 1.36 13.43
C THR A 106 17.36 0.68 12.23
N ALA A 107 17.89 0.93 11.03
CA ALA A 107 17.42 0.31 9.80
C ALA A 107 18.55 -0.51 9.15
N MET A 108 18.17 -1.61 8.55
CA MET A 108 19.03 -2.47 7.75
C MET A 108 19.05 -1.96 6.31
N ILE A 109 20.24 -1.56 5.86
CA ILE A 109 20.49 -1.09 4.49
C ILE A 109 21.27 -2.16 3.75
N ASP A 110 20.55 -3.01 3.03
CA ASP A 110 21.11 -4.11 2.25
C ASP A 110 20.37 -4.19 0.90
N PRO A 111 21.09 -4.10 -0.25
CA PRO A 111 20.49 -4.22 -1.58
C PRO A 111 19.73 -5.54 -1.80
N GLU A 112 20.09 -6.62 -1.10
CA GLU A 112 19.46 -7.94 -1.22
C GLU A 112 18.31 -8.14 -0.23
N ARG A 113 17.99 -7.14 0.59
CA ARG A 113 16.95 -7.26 1.61
C ARG A 113 15.55 -7.42 1.00
N VAL A 114 15.27 -6.68 -0.06
CA VAL A 114 13.95 -6.68 -0.72
C VAL A 114 14.02 -7.60 -1.94
N GLN A 115 13.37 -8.75 -1.83
CA GLN A 115 13.28 -9.72 -2.91
C GLN A 115 12.00 -9.49 -3.70
N ILE A 116 12.13 -8.92 -4.89
CA ILE A 116 11.00 -8.63 -5.78
C ILE A 116 10.67 -9.88 -6.61
N VAL A 117 9.42 -10.30 -6.56
CA VAL A 117 8.84 -11.32 -7.43
C VAL A 117 8.01 -10.64 -8.51
N MET A 118 8.40 -10.80 -9.76
CA MET A 118 7.63 -10.30 -10.89
C MET A 118 6.47 -11.27 -11.19
N PRO A 119 5.23 -10.79 -11.35
CA PRO A 119 4.10 -11.64 -11.73
C PRO A 119 4.36 -12.33 -13.08
N THR A 120 4.00 -13.60 -13.18
CA THR A 120 4.10 -14.41 -14.41
C THR A 120 2.74 -14.83 -14.94
N ASP A 121 1.68 -14.60 -14.16
CA ASP A 121 0.28 -14.94 -14.41
C ASP A 121 -0.55 -13.76 -14.95
N PHE A 122 0.08 -12.61 -15.21
CA PHE A 122 -0.59 -11.41 -15.71
C PHE A 122 -0.18 -11.12 -17.15
N GLU A 123 -1.13 -11.21 -18.08
CA GLU A 123 -0.90 -10.90 -19.49
C GLU A 123 -0.94 -9.39 -19.74
N MET A 124 0.20 -8.83 -20.18
CA MET A 124 0.27 -7.43 -20.59
C MET A 124 -0.38 -7.23 -21.97
N PRO A 125 -1.08 -6.12 -22.21
CA PRO A 125 -1.68 -5.83 -23.51
C PRO A 125 -0.59 -5.65 -24.56
N ALA A 126 -0.90 -5.89 -25.85
CA ALA A 126 0.08 -5.81 -26.94
C ALA A 126 0.81 -4.44 -27.02
N GLY A 127 0.14 -3.35 -26.66
CA GLY A 127 0.75 -2.02 -26.59
C GLY A 127 1.51 -1.74 -25.29
N GLY A 128 1.46 -2.61 -24.29
CA GLY A 128 1.98 -2.36 -22.94
C GLY A 128 1.20 -1.29 -22.16
N VAL A 129 1.71 -0.95 -20.98
CA VAL A 129 1.05 -0.07 -20.00
C VAL A 129 1.72 1.30 -19.81
N HIS A 130 2.84 1.53 -20.48
CA HIS A 130 3.69 2.69 -20.24
C HIS A 130 3.26 3.94 -21.03
N ILE A 131 3.77 5.08 -20.57
CA ILE A 131 3.61 6.39 -21.22
C ILE A 131 4.08 6.35 -22.68
N ARG A 132 3.33 7.00 -23.56
CA ARG A 132 3.60 7.04 -25.01
C ARG A 132 3.06 8.32 -25.64
N TRP A 133 3.46 8.56 -26.89
CA TRP A 133 2.92 9.61 -27.72
C TRP A 133 2.84 9.12 -29.18
N PRO A 134 1.75 9.40 -29.91
CA PRO A 134 0.48 9.97 -29.44
C PRO A 134 -0.29 8.99 -28.53
N ASP A 135 -1.11 9.52 -27.60
CA ASP A 135 -1.95 8.71 -26.69
C ASP A 135 -3.26 9.45 -26.37
N HIS A 136 -4.39 8.90 -26.80
CA HIS A 136 -5.69 9.57 -26.67
C HIS A 136 -6.30 9.36 -25.27
N ALA A 137 -7.04 10.36 -24.77
CA ALA A 137 -7.53 10.37 -23.39
C ALA A 137 -8.38 9.14 -23.02
N LEU A 138 -9.30 8.70 -23.90
CA LEU A 138 -10.13 7.51 -23.64
C LEU A 138 -9.30 6.22 -23.63
N GLU A 139 -8.24 6.14 -24.41
CA GLU A 139 -7.34 4.99 -24.42
C GLU A 139 -6.47 4.95 -23.15
N GLN A 140 -6.06 6.10 -22.63
CA GLN A 140 -5.34 6.21 -21.36
C GLN A 140 -6.22 5.74 -20.19
N GLU A 141 -7.48 6.19 -20.16
CA GLU A 141 -8.46 5.83 -19.14
C GLU A 141 -8.76 4.32 -19.15
N ALA A 142 -9.10 3.77 -20.33
CA ALA A 142 -9.35 2.34 -20.49
C ALA A 142 -8.12 1.52 -20.05
N ARG A 143 -6.91 1.92 -20.46
CA ARG A 143 -5.67 1.26 -20.04
C ARG A 143 -5.48 1.28 -18.53
N LEU A 144 -5.75 2.42 -17.88
CA LEU A 144 -5.63 2.57 -16.42
C LEU A 144 -6.58 1.62 -15.69
N PHE A 145 -7.87 1.64 -16.02
CA PHE A 145 -8.91 0.92 -15.30
C PHE A 145 -8.98 -0.56 -15.66
N ASP A 146 -8.82 -0.92 -16.94
CA ASP A 146 -8.98 -2.28 -17.42
C ASP A 146 -7.69 -3.10 -17.34
N THR A 147 -6.54 -2.45 -17.12
CA THR A 147 -5.25 -3.15 -17.14
C THR A 147 -4.29 -2.72 -16.04
N LYS A 148 -3.93 -1.42 -15.94
CA LYS A 148 -2.84 -0.99 -15.05
C LYS A 148 -3.13 -1.32 -13.58
N TRP A 149 -4.35 -1.11 -13.10
CA TRP A 149 -4.74 -1.48 -11.74
C TRP A 149 -4.67 -2.98 -11.48
N TYR A 150 -5.10 -3.81 -12.43
CA TYR A 150 -5.01 -5.26 -12.28
C TYR A 150 -3.57 -5.76 -12.34
N ALA A 151 -2.69 -5.11 -13.10
CA ALA A 151 -1.25 -5.37 -13.06
C ALA A 151 -0.67 -5.03 -11.68
N ALA A 152 -1.07 -3.91 -11.07
CA ALA A 152 -0.66 -3.55 -9.72
C ALA A 152 -1.14 -4.59 -8.69
N LEU A 153 -2.40 -5.05 -8.78
CA LEU A 153 -2.95 -6.11 -7.94
C LEU A 153 -2.19 -7.44 -8.09
N ALA A 154 -1.86 -7.83 -9.33
CA ALA A 154 -1.05 -9.03 -9.58
C ALA A 154 0.34 -8.92 -8.92
N TYR A 155 0.98 -7.75 -8.99
CA TYR A 155 2.24 -7.48 -8.31
C TYR A 155 2.13 -7.58 -6.78
N ILE A 156 1.09 -6.97 -6.20
CA ILE A 156 0.80 -7.02 -4.76
C ILE A 156 0.64 -8.47 -4.30
N ARG A 157 -0.10 -9.27 -5.07
CA ARG A 157 -0.31 -10.70 -4.81
C ARG A 157 0.99 -11.50 -4.87
N ALA A 158 1.76 -11.35 -5.94
CA ALA A 158 3.00 -12.08 -6.16
C ALA A 158 4.05 -11.83 -5.05
N ASN A 159 4.09 -10.60 -4.52
CA ASN A 159 5.02 -10.22 -3.45
C ASN A 159 4.44 -10.38 -2.04
N ARG A 160 3.18 -10.85 -1.91
CA ARG A 160 2.48 -11.03 -0.63
C ARG A 160 2.58 -9.80 0.28
N LEU A 161 2.40 -8.61 -0.29
CA LEU A 161 2.53 -7.34 0.46
C LEU A 161 1.46 -7.16 1.54
N ASN A 162 0.39 -7.96 1.47
CA ASN A 162 -0.59 -8.15 2.53
C ASN A 162 -0.51 -9.61 2.99
N TYR A 163 -0.38 -9.87 4.29
CA TYR A 163 -0.12 -11.22 4.81
C TYR A 163 -0.57 -11.42 6.25
N ASN A 164 -0.78 -12.68 6.63
CA ASN A 164 -1.07 -13.05 8.02
C ASN A 164 0.22 -13.02 8.85
N ALA A 165 0.33 -12.08 9.79
CA ALA A 165 1.41 -12.02 10.76
C ALA A 165 1.25 -13.06 11.88
N ILE A 166 0.00 -13.37 12.24
CA ILE A 166 -0.37 -14.50 13.10
C ILE A 166 -1.41 -15.32 12.35
N GLU A 167 -1.20 -16.63 12.30
CA GLU A 167 -2.12 -17.60 11.71
C GLU A 167 -2.00 -18.94 12.45
N GLY A 168 -3.15 -19.58 12.64
CA GLY A 168 -3.30 -20.91 13.22
C GLY A 168 -4.31 -21.78 12.44
N PRO A 169 -4.28 -23.10 12.63
CA PRO A 169 -5.13 -24.03 11.87
C PRO A 169 -6.62 -23.95 12.25
N ASN A 170 -6.93 -23.33 13.40
CA ASN A 170 -8.27 -23.25 13.97
C ASN A 170 -8.71 -21.81 14.20
N ASP A 171 -8.19 -20.86 13.42
CA ASP A 171 -8.57 -19.45 13.55
C ASP A 171 -10.08 -19.27 13.39
N ARG A 172 -10.66 -18.42 14.24
CA ARG A 172 -12.09 -18.08 14.26
C ARG A 172 -12.33 -16.59 14.28
N PHE A 173 -11.42 -15.81 14.89
CA PHE A 173 -11.50 -14.35 14.96
C PHE A 173 -10.33 -13.73 14.20
N GLY A 174 -10.62 -12.90 13.21
CA GLY A 174 -9.62 -12.17 12.44
C GLY A 174 -9.49 -10.73 12.89
N ILE A 175 -8.27 -10.24 12.91
CA ILE A 175 -7.97 -8.82 13.04
C ILE A 175 -7.20 -8.41 11.79
N ILE A 176 -7.63 -7.34 11.12
CA ILE A 176 -6.94 -6.77 9.95
C ILE A 176 -6.56 -5.32 10.25
N ALA A 177 -5.29 -4.98 10.05
CA ALA A 177 -4.77 -3.66 10.37
C ALA A 177 -3.64 -3.24 9.42
N SER A 178 -3.38 -1.92 9.35
CA SER A 178 -2.36 -1.31 8.51
C SER A 178 -1.60 -0.20 9.22
N GLY A 179 -0.43 0.20 8.71
CA GLY A 179 0.33 1.32 9.25
C GLY A 179 0.57 1.24 10.76
N LYS A 180 0.41 2.37 11.47
CA LYS A 180 0.57 2.42 12.93
C LYS A 180 -0.55 1.67 13.66
N ALA A 181 -1.79 1.68 13.17
CA ALA A 181 -2.87 0.87 13.72
C ALA A 181 -2.51 -0.62 13.85
N TYR A 182 -1.68 -1.17 12.94
CA TYR A 182 -1.12 -2.52 13.10
C TYR A 182 -0.20 -2.65 14.33
N ASN A 183 0.70 -1.70 14.56
CA ASN A 183 1.58 -1.74 15.73
C ASN A 183 0.80 -1.55 17.03
N ASP A 184 -0.17 -0.65 17.06
CA ASP A 184 -1.03 -0.42 18.23
C ASP A 184 -1.84 -1.69 18.55
N THR A 185 -2.34 -2.38 17.52
CA THR A 185 -3.00 -3.68 17.67
C THR A 185 -2.04 -4.73 18.25
N ARG A 186 -0.81 -4.83 17.74
CA ARG A 186 0.22 -5.75 18.27
C ARG A 186 0.52 -5.47 19.74
N GLN A 187 0.66 -4.20 20.11
CA GLN A 187 0.92 -3.80 21.48
C GLN A 187 -0.27 -4.14 22.40
N ALA A 188 -1.50 -3.83 21.96
CA ALA A 188 -2.71 -4.14 22.72
C ALA A 188 -2.87 -5.65 22.97
N LEU A 189 -2.56 -6.50 21.97
CA LEU A 189 -2.56 -7.95 22.15
C LEU A 189 -1.54 -8.38 23.23
N ILE A 190 -0.32 -7.84 23.19
CA ILE A 190 0.72 -8.13 24.20
C ILE A 190 0.25 -7.69 25.60
N ASP A 191 -0.31 -6.48 25.72
CA ASP A 191 -0.78 -5.94 27.00
C ASP A 191 -1.94 -6.76 27.60
N LEU A 192 -2.75 -7.39 26.75
CA LEU A 192 -3.79 -8.35 27.15
C LEU A 192 -3.25 -9.76 27.47
N GLY A 193 -1.94 -9.98 27.36
CA GLY A 193 -1.32 -11.30 27.55
C GLY A 193 -1.54 -12.26 26.36
N LEU A 194 -1.90 -11.73 25.19
CA LEU A 194 -2.17 -12.47 23.96
C LEU A 194 -0.95 -12.44 23.04
N ASP A 195 0.13 -13.11 23.46
CA ASP A 195 1.29 -13.32 22.59
C ASP A 195 0.95 -14.17 21.35
N ASP A 196 1.87 -14.29 20.40
CA ASP A 196 1.62 -15.01 19.15
C ASP A 196 1.25 -16.49 19.38
N ALA A 197 1.79 -17.12 20.42
CA ALA A 197 1.47 -18.50 20.78
C ALA A 197 0.05 -18.62 21.34
N THR A 198 -0.34 -17.69 22.21
CA THR A 198 -1.67 -17.62 22.80
C THR A 198 -2.71 -17.28 21.74
N CYS A 199 -2.46 -16.30 20.87
CA CYS A 199 -3.32 -15.98 19.74
C CYS A 199 -3.60 -17.22 18.87
N ARG A 200 -2.57 -17.97 18.47
CA ARG A 200 -2.74 -19.22 17.71
C ARG A 200 -3.53 -20.29 18.46
N ARG A 201 -3.31 -20.42 19.78
CA ARG A 201 -4.00 -21.41 20.62
C ARG A 201 -5.49 -21.12 20.76
N ILE A 202 -5.87 -19.84 20.85
CA ILE A 202 -7.27 -19.41 21.02
C ILE A 202 -7.98 -19.08 19.70
N GLY A 203 -7.26 -19.14 18.57
CA GLY A 203 -7.83 -18.97 17.24
C GLY A 203 -7.95 -17.50 16.78
N ILE A 204 -6.98 -16.65 17.12
CA ILE A 204 -6.86 -15.28 16.58
C ILE A 204 -5.90 -15.25 15.41
N ARG A 205 -6.40 -14.78 14.26
CA ARG A 205 -5.61 -14.45 13.08
C ARG A 205 -5.35 -12.95 13.03
N LEU A 206 -4.11 -12.54 12.76
CA LEU A 206 -3.77 -11.13 12.57
C LEU A 206 -3.21 -10.92 11.16
N HIS A 207 -3.90 -10.13 10.35
CA HIS A 207 -3.53 -9.79 8.99
C HIS A 207 -2.98 -8.37 8.92
N LYS A 208 -1.78 -8.26 8.36
CA LYS A 208 -1.12 -7.00 8.08
C LYS A 208 -1.34 -6.60 6.64
N VAL A 209 -1.80 -5.36 6.43
CA VAL A 209 -2.00 -4.76 5.12
C VAL A 209 -0.90 -3.73 4.87
N GLY A 210 -0.01 -4.01 3.92
CA GLY A 210 1.02 -3.08 3.46
C GLY A 210 0.55 -2.15 2.32
N VAL A 211 -0.43 -2.61 1.52
CA VAL A 211 -1.07 -1.81 0.47
C VAL A 211 -2.58 -1.75 0.75
N VAL A 212 -3.04 -0.59 1.19
CA VAL A 212 -4.42 -0.38 1.68
C VAL A 212 -5.41 -0.10 0.55
N TRP A 213 -4.93 0.33 -0.62
CA TRP A 213 -5.76 0.48 -1.81
C TRP A 213 -4.94 0.28 -3.09
N PRO A 214 -5.50 -0.34 -4.15
CA PRO A 214 -6.65 -1.24 -4.06
C PRO A 214 -6.30 -2.44 -3.17
N LEU A 215 -7.25 -2.87 -2.33
CA LEU A 215 -7.07 -4.04 -1.49
C LEU A 215 -7.11 -5.30 -2.36
N GLU A 216 -6.08 -6.16 -2.29
CA GLU A 216 -5.98 -7.35 -3.13
C GLU A 216 -6.98 -8.43 -2.69
N ALA A 217 -7.96 -8.70 -3.53
CA ALA A 217 -9.14 -9.46 -3.17
C ALA A 217 -8.85 -10.94 -2.85
N GLN A 218 -7.83 -11.56 -3.45
CA GLN A 218 -7.51 -12.96 -3.21
C GLN A 218 -6.86 -13.13 -1.84
N LEU A 219 -5.84 -12.33 -1.53
CA LEU A 219 -5.16 -12.34 -0.23
C LEU A 219 -6.14 -12.00 0.91
N THR A 220 -7.04 -11.04 0.69
CA THR A 220 -8.08 -10.71 1.67
C THR A 220 -9.11 -11.84 1.83
N ARG A 221 -9.49 -12.53 0.75
CA ARG A 221 -10.37 -13.69 0.82
C ARG A 221 -9.71 -14.87 1.54
N ASP A 222 -8.44 -15.12 1.27
CA ASP A 222 -7.66 -16.16 1.94
C ASP A 222 -7.57 -15.87 3.45
N PHE A 223 -7.32 -14.60 3.82
CA PHE A 223 -7.41 -14.14 5.21
C PHE A 223 -8.80 -14.39 5.83
N ALA A 224 -9.88 -14.07 5.12
CA ALA A 224 -11.25 -14.21 5.63
C ALA A 224 -11.72 -15.67 5.76
N THR A 225 -11.10 -16.59 5.02
CA THR A 225 -11.55 -17.98 4.93
C THR A 225 -11.41 -18.70 6.28
N GLY A 226 -12.54 -19.25 6.75
CA GLY A 226 -12.64 -20.00 8.01
C GLY A 226 -12.91 -19.15 9.26
N LEU A 227 -12.87 -17.82 9.14
CA LEU A 227 -13.18 -16.91 10.23
C LEU A 227 -14.69 -16.76 10.41
N GLN A 228 -15.11 -16.56 11.66
CA GLN A 228 -16.49 -16.27 12.05
C GLN A 228 -16.74 -14.77 12.14
N GLU A 229 -15.72 -14.02 12.53
CA GLU A 229 -15.79 -12.58 12.72
C GLU A 229 -14.45 -11.94 12.35
N ILE A 230 -14.51 -10.72 11.81
CA ILE A 230 -13.34 -9.92 11.41
C ILE A 230 -13.49 -8.53 12.03
N LEU A 231 -12.47 -8.12 12.78
CA LEU A 231 -12.29 -6.76 13.27
C LEU A 231 -11.31 -6.01 12.36
N VAL A 232 -11.77 -4.91 11.75
CA VAL A 232 -10.93 -3.98 11.00
C VAL A 232 -10.44 -2.89 11.95
N VAL A 233 -9.13 -2.73 12.08
CA VAL A 233 -8.51 -1.68 12.90
C VAL A 233 -7.76 -0.72 11.97
N GLU A 234 -8.32 0.46 11.77
CA GLU A 234 -7.75 1.47 10.88
C GLU A 234 -7.87 2.90 11.44
N GLU A 235 -7.01 3.78 10.93
CA GLU A 235 -6.97 5.19 11.28
C GLU A 235 -6.74 6.06 10.02
N LYS A 236 -7.40 7.21 9.85
CA LYS A 236 -8.41 7.85 10.71
C LYS A 236 -9.84 7.55 10.26
N ARG A 237 -10.09 7.57 8.95
CA ARG A 237 -11.35 7.19 8.31
C ARG A 237 -11.17 5.88 7.56
N GLN A 238 -12.28 5.20 7.36
CA GLN A 238 -12.32 3.89 6.72
C GLN A 238 -11.80 3.89 5.28
N VAL A 239 -10.91 2.96 4.98
CA VAL A 239 -10.38 2.63 3.64
C VAL A 239 -10.47 1.13 3.38
N ILE A 240 -10.15 0.30 4.37
CA ILE A 240 -10.13 -1.17 4.28
C ILE A 240 -11.53 -1.75 4.51
N GLU A 241 -12.31 -1.19 5.45
CA GLU A 241 -13.64 -1.71 5.81
C GLU A 241 -14.68 -1.60 4.66
N TYR A 242 -14.47 -0.70 3.70
CA TYR A 242 -15.46 -0.33 2.67
C TYR A 242 -15.34 -1.11 1.35
#